data_AF-A0A2N1RII0-F1
#
_entry.id   AF-A0A2N1RII0-F1
#
_cell.length_a   1.000
_cell.length_b   1.000
_cell.length_c   1.000
_cell.angle_alpha   90.00
_cell.angle_beta   90.00
_cell.angle_gamma   90.00
#
_symmetry.space_group_name_H-M   'P 1'
#
loop_
_entity.id
_entity.type
_entity.pdbx_description
1 polymer ?
#
loop_
_entity_poly.entity_id
_entity_poly.type
_entity_poly.pdbx_seq_one_letter_code
_entity_poly.pdbx_strand_id
1 'polypeptide(L)'
;MDEAFFMENNLGINRFVQLTYMTLCSTGPVPLQRLEGAYRGIQCIIHPHLAENRVDVGALSYVCARLPECIFQIDRVLLGQSETFLRESGVALEACTEVYAKARRRRYLYDAKQTLIAFIASKSDLDDVIPSLLALQIEWNKCHRYLRSIDLPDHLEHADREILATACHIDLHELEKLESLFGDQLLMVLNTMQSRACDLHVQNYEASYCRYRKETEAWWKHIKTFCPDIETRPVYFISSNTHSLINLISGFAEDHAEEILTYAHSRADLTDYAERYRLLEGERKQNLLYFLLMKYEQAGPAVSDVSLRRVSWEQEMGISRISSSKTLDVPTQVIDLCKLARRSQNPRFKQSLADSPAMVLNIDYPLGRTAYFILNKIAEHVTKILGVYVIGKAASLFADRGDVLIPSFIADQHTRNQYYFENAIQTSDIVPFLNTDAHGIYDNQRAVTVLGTMLQNKQMLNDLLLSGFTDLEMEAGPYLAAIYELTRPKRYPERETITISSKEMAIGIVHYVSDNPLSEQRLDTNLELDGVDATYACTRAVLEKVLVKESSSHA
;
A
#
# COMPACT_ATOMS: atom_id res chain seq x y z
N MET A 1 23.83 -3.65 -21.92
CA MET A 1 24.22 -3.37 -20.52
C MET A 1 23.62 -4.50 -19.71
N ASP A 2 24.41 -5.19 -18.89
CA ASP A 2 23.90 -6.34 -18.13
C ASP A 2 22.88 -5.84 -17.11
N GLU A 3 21.69 -6.41 -17.08
CA GLU A 3 20.59 -5.94 -16.21
C GLU A 3 20.94 -6.07 -14.72
N ALA A 4 21.87 -6.99 -14.39
CA ALA A 4 22.46 -7.11 -13.06
C ALA A 4 23.25 -5.85 -12.65
N PHE A 5 23.81 -5.10 -13.60
CA PHE A 5 24.65 -3.93 -13.35
C PHE A 5 23.92 -2.81 -12.59
N PHE A 6 22.63 -2.58 -12.88
CA PHE A 6 21.86 -1.51 -12.26
C PHE A 6 21.34 -1.87 -10.88
N MET A 7 21.09 -3.16 -10.63
CA MET A 7 20.79 -3.68 -9.30
C MET A 7 22.00 -3.54 -8.35
N GLU A 8 23.22 -3.47 -8.90
CA GLU A 8 24.45 -3.40 -8.11
C GLU A 8 24.98 -1.97 -7.89
N ASN A 9 24.75 -1.05 -8.83
CA ASN A 9 25.41 0.25 -8.83
C ASN A 9 24.77 1.36 -7.99
N ASN A 10 23.68 1.09 -7.27
CA ASN A 10 23.14 2.09 -6.35
C ASN A 10 23.84 2.06 -4.97
N LEU A 11 25.12 2.46 -4.97
CA LEU A 11 25.98 2.44 -3.78
C LEU A 11 25.37 3.21 -2.59
N GLY A 12 24.65 4.32 -2.83
CA GLY A 12 23.99 5.11 -1.80
C GLY A 12 22.89 4.33 -1.07
N ILE A 13 21.96 3.75 -1.84
CA ILE A 13 20.87 2.92 -1.31
C ILE A 13 21.44 1.68 -0.61
N ASN A 14 22.33 0.94 -1.28
CA ASN A 14 22.91 -0.29 -0.73
C ASN A 14 23.64 -0.03 0.59
N ARG A 15 24.42 1.05 0.66
CA ARG A 15 25.12 1.47 1.89
C ARG A 15 24.14 1.85 3.00
N PHE A 16 23.07 2.58 2.67
CA PHE A 16 22.05 2.95 3.65
C PHE A 16 21.32 1.74 4.23
N VAL A 17 20.85 0.83 3.37
CA VAL A 17 20.13 -0.39 3.78
C VAL A 17 21.04 -1.26 4.66
N GLN A 18 22.28 -1.48 4.23
CA GLN A 18 23.25 -2.26 5.02
C GLN A 18 23.55 -1.62 6.37
N LEU A 19 23.80 -0.31 6.41
CA LEU A 19 24.09 0.40 7.65
C LEU A 19 22.88 0.39 8.60
N THR A 20 21.67 0.56 8.06
CA THR A 20 20.42 0.47 8.81
C THR A 20 20.33 -0.87 9.52
N TYR A 21 20.46 -1.99 8.79
CA TYR A 21 20.36 -3.31 9.42
C TYR A 21 21.47 -3.59 10.42
N MET A 22 22.72 -3.21 10.13
CA MET A 22 23.82 -3.35 11.09
C MET A 22 23.58 -2.55 12.38
N THR A 23 23.01 -1.35 12.24
CA THR A 23 22.69 -0.48 13.37
C THR A 23 21.55 -1.04 14.21
N LEU A 24 20.51 -1.57 13.57
CA LEU A 24 19.35 -2.17 14.22
C LEU A 24 19.62 -3.56 14.81
N CYS A 25 20.83 -4.11 14.65
CA CYS A 25 21.29 -5.28 15.43
C CYS A 25 21.75 -4.91 16.86
N SER A 26 21.84 -3.62 17.18
CA SER A 26 22.15 -3.15 18.54
C SER A 26 21.06 -3.61 19.54
N THR A 27 21.49 -4.06 20.72
CA THR A 27 20.58 -4.47 21.80
C THR A 27 19.89 -3.28 22.47
N GLY A 28 20.53 -2.11 22.45
CA GLY A 28 20.01 -0.87 23.05
C GLY A 28 19.53 0.14 22.01
N PRO A 29 18.81 1.20 22.47
CA PRO A 29 18.37 2.30 21.61
C PRO A 29 19.54 2.96 20.90
N VAL A 30 19.35 3.27 19.62
CA VAL A 30 20.35 3.94 18.78
C VAL A 30 19.80 5.27 18.29
N PRO A 31 20.54 6.39 18.43
CA PRO A 31 20.14 7.66 17.86
C PRO A 31 20.10 7.58 16.33
N LEU A 32 18.98 7.99 15.73
CA LEU A 32 18.80 8.01 14.28
C LEU A 32 19.80 8.92 13.57
N GLN A 33 20.32 9.93 14.27
CA GLN A 33 21.36 10.81 13.76
C GLN A 33 22.54 10.05 13.12
N ARG A 34 22.86 8.84 13.62
CA ARG A 34 23.94 8.00 13.06
C ARG A 34 23.69 7.53 11.63
N LEU A 35 22.43 7.47 11.19
CA LEU A 35 22.03 7.05 9.85
C LEU A 35 21.81 8.24 8.89
N GLU A 36 21.76 9.48 9.38
CA GLU A 36 21.49 10.66 8.54
C GLU A 36 22.48 10.81 7.39
N GLY A 37 23.78 10.59 7.65
CA GLY A 37 24.81 10.70 6.62
C GLY A 37 24.62 9.68 5.49
N ALA A 38 24.21 8.45 5.84
CA ALA A 38 23.91 7.42 4.85
C ALA A 38 22.61 7.72 4.10
N TYR A 39 21.58 8.22 4.80
CA TYR A 39 20.31 8.62 4.19
C TYR A 39 20.50 9.79 3.19
N ARG A 40 21.30 10.79 3.54
CA ARG A 40 21.72 11.87 2.63
C ARG A 40 22.42 11.33 1.39
N GLY A 41 23.22 10.28 1.55
CA GLY A 41 23.89 9.58 0.45
C GLY A 41 22.96 8.86 -0.52
N ILE A 42 21.68 8.63 -0.17
CA ILE A 42 20.69 8.07 -1.09
C ILE A 42 20.33 9.08 -2.17
N GLN A 43 20.25 10.38 -1.82
CA GLN A 43 19.67 11.43 -2.67
C GLN A 43 18.23 11.09 -3.09
N CYS A 44 17.39 10.83 -2.09
CA CYS A 44 16.02 10.38 -2.27
C CYS A 44 15.21 11.31 -3.20
N ILE A 45 14.57 10.75 -4.22
CA ILE A 45 13.83 11.51 -5.24
C ILE A 45 12.65 12.30 -4.67
N ILE A 46 11.99 11.77 -3.64
CA ILE A 46 10.87 12.41 -2.95
C ILE A 46 11.32 13.27 -1.75
N HIS A 47 12.63 13.50 -1.63
CA HIS A 47 13.23 14.43 -0.67
C HIS A 47 14.27 15.32 -1.38
N PRO A 48 13.86 16.07 -2.42
CA PRO A 48 14.77 16.80 -3.30
C PRO A 48 15.61 17.87 -2.58
N HIS A 49 15.06 18.52 -1.55
CA HIS A 49 15.75 19.61 -0.83
C HIS A 49 16.50 19.11 0.42
N LEU A 50 16.80 17.81 0.50
CA LEU A 50 17.50 17.20 1.64
C LEU A 50 18.85 17.86 1.93
N ALA A 51 19.62 18.21 0.90
CA ALA A 51 20.94 18.84 1.03
C ALA A 51 20.89 20.36 1.21
N GLU A 52 19.72 20.98 1.03
CA GLU A 52 19.58 22.43 1.09
C GLU A 52 19.36 22.93 2.52
N ASN A 53 19.74 24.19 2.75
CA ASN A 53 19.36 24.93 3.93
C ASN A 53 17.97 25.56 3.71
N ARG A 54 16.96 24.72 3.50
CA ARG A 54 15.54 25.06 3.55
C ARG A 54 14.74 23.83 3.97
N VAL A 55 13.53 24.06 4.46
CA VAL A 55 12.58 22.98 4.75
C VAL A 55 12.03 22.42 3.44
N ASP A 56 12.00 21.10 3.33
CA ASP A 56 11.32 20.37 2.28
C ASP A 56 9.90 20.04 2.73
N VAL A 57 8.95 20.94 2.45
CA VAL A 57 7.56 20.76 2.84
C VAL A 57 6.93 19.55 2.15
N GLY A 58 7.39 19.19 0.95
CA GLY A 58 6.93 18.00 0.23
C GLY A 58 7.31 16.71 0.96
N ALA A 59 8.59 16.56 1.32
CA ALA A 59 9.08 15.42 2.07
C ALA A 59 8.45 15.34 3.47
N LEU A 60 8.35 16.48 4.17
CA LEU A 60 7.70 16.56 5.48
C LEU A 60 6.24 16.12 5.40
N SER A 61 5.49 16.62 4.41
CA SER A 61 4.08 16.23 4.21
C SER A 61 3.94 14.74 3.89
N TYR A 62 4.83 14.21 3.05
CA TYR A 62 4.85 12.80 2.69
C TYR A 62 5.01 11.88 3.91
N VAL A 63 5.94 12.20 4.82
CA VAL A 63 6.21 11.37 6.00
C VAL A 63 5.20 11.57 7.12
N CYS A 64 4.71 12.80 7.33
CA CYS A 64 3.66 13.08 8.31
C CYS A 64 2.34 12.38 7.97
N ALA A 65 2.03 12.20 6.69
CA ALA A 65 0.88 11.39 6.28
C ALA A 65 1.05 9.89 6.62
N ARG A 66 2.29 9.41 6.81
CA ARG A 66 2.64 7.98 6.99
C ARG A 66 3.08 7.62 8.42
N LEU A 67 3.18 8.61 9.30
CA LEU A 67 3.49 8.45 10.72
C LEU A 67 2.29 8.91 11.57
N PRO A 68 2.05 8.32 12.75
CA PRO A 68 0.99 8.79 13.65
C PRO A 68 1.26 10.21 14.18
N GLU A 69 0.20 10.97 14.46
CA GLU A 69 0.31 12.36 14.93
C GLU A 69 1.11 12.50 16.25
N CYS A 70 1.10 11.47 17.10
CA CYS A 70 1.88 11.47 18.34
C CYS A 70 3.40 11.50 18.10
N ILE A 71 3.90 11.35 16.86
CA ILE A 71 5.33 11.42 16.53
C ILE A 71 5.99 12.75 16.97
N PHE A 72 5.22 13.83 17.12
CA PHE A 72 5.73 15.10 17.63
C PHE A 72 5.95 15.12 19.16
N GLN A 73 5.46 14.11 19.87
CA GLN A 73 5.55 14.01 21.34
C GLN A 73 6.61 13.00 21.79
N ILE A 74 7.13 12.19 20.87
CA ILE A 74 8.03 11.07 21.19
C ILE A 74 9.50 11.43 20.96
N ASP A 75 10.37 10.67 21.63
CA ASP A 75 11.81 10.61 21.38
C ASP A 75 12.30 9.19 21.11
N ARG A 76 11.44 8.17 21.32
CA ARG A 76 11.79 6.76 21.19
C ARG A 76 10.81 6.02 20.30
N VAL A 77 11.36 5.24 19.37
CA VAL A 77 10.60 4.30 18.54
C VAL A 77 11.09 2.87 18.80
N LEU A 78 10.20 2.00 19.25
CA LEU A 78 10.47 0.57 19.39
C LEU A 78 9.90 -0.16 18.18
N LEU A 79 10.73 -1.00 17.55
CA LEU A 79 10.32 -1.85 16.44
C LEU A 79 10.18 -3.28 16.95
N GLY A 80 9.10 -3.96 16.58
CA GLY A 80 8.86 -5.35 16.98
C GLY A 80 7.91 -6.06 16.04
N GLN A 81 7.84 -7.38 16.13
CA GLN A 81 6.96 -8.19 15.27
C GLN A 81 5.63 -8.56 15.94
N SER A 82 5.60 -8.66 17.28
CA SER A 82 4.38 -8.94 18.03
C SER A 82 4.42 -8.45 19.47
N GLU A 83 3.23 -8.22 20.03
CA GLU A 83 3.06 -7.82 21.43
C GLU A 83 3.65 -8.84 22.39
N THR A 84 3.41 -10.14 22.15
CA THR A 84 3.89 -11.22 23.01
C THR A 84 5.40 -11.16 23.16
N PHE A 85 6.11 -10.98 22.04
CA PHE A 85 7.56 -10.91 22.07
C PHE A 85 8.08 -9.63 22.72
N LEU A 86 7.43 -8.50 22.49
CA LEU A 86 7.80 -7.25 23.16
C LEU A 86 7.65 -7.38 24.68
N ARG A 87 6.56 -7.99 25.16
CA ARG A 87 6.36 -8.28 26.59
C ARG A 87 7.42 -9.23 27.15
N GLU A 88 7.73 -10.31 26.45
CA GLU A 88 8.81 -11.24 26.82
C GLU A 88 10.19 -10.54 26.89
N SER A 89 10.38 -9.50 26.08
CA SER A 89 11.59 -8.67 26.05
C SER A 89 11.59 -7.54 27.10
N GLY A 90 10.58 -7.49 27.97
CA GLY A 90 10.48 -6.52 29.06
C GLY A 90 9.83 -5.18 28.68
N VAL A 91 9.18 -5.07 27.52
CA VAL A 91 8.44 -3.87 27.11
C VAL A 91 7.05 -3.89 27.73
N ALA A 92 6.73 -2.86 28.51
CA ALA A 92 5.40 -2.67 29.08
C ALA A 92 4.42 -2.15 28.02
N LEU A 93 3.31 -2.85 27.83
CA LEU A 93 2.30 -2.54 26.80
C LEU A 93 0.93 -2.19 27.37
N GLU A 94 0.72 -2.38 28.68
CA GLU A 94 -0.58 -2.32 29.34
C GLU A 94 -1.22 -0.92 29.29
N ALA A 95 -0.40 0.13 29.30
CA ALA A 95 -0.85 1.51 29.23
C ALA A 95 -0.82 2.09 27.81
N CYS A 96 -0.46 1.29 26.80
CA CYS A 96 -0.34 1.80 25.44
C CYS A 96 -1.69 1.77 24.71
N THR A 97 -1.92 2.78 23.88
CA THR A 97 -3.12 2.90 23.03
C THR A 97 -2.75 2.70 21.56
N GLU A 98 -3.68 2.13 20.78
CA GLU A 98 -3.48 2.05 19.33
C GLU A 98 -3.58 3.43 18.69
N VAL A 99 -2.65 3.73 17.80
CA VAL A 99 -2.61 4.98 17.02
C VAL A 99 -2.37 4.63 15.55
N TYR A 100 -2.85 5.49 14.65
CA TYR A 100 -2.87 5.21 13.22
C TYR A 100 -2.28 6.38 12.42
N ALA A 101 -1.71 6.08 11.25
CA ALA A 101 -1.31 7.07 10.26
C ALA A 101 -2.39 7.24 9.19
N LYS A 102 -2.43 8.41 8.53
CA LYS A 102 -3.46 8.74 7.54
C LYS A 102 -3.35 7.91 6.25
N ALA A 103 -2.14 7.70 5.76
CA ALA A 103 -1.86 7.13 4.43
C ALA A 103 -1.05 5.82 4.45
N ARG A 104 -0.68 5.32 5.63
CA ARG A 104 0.10 4.07 5.78
C ARG A 104 -0.53 3.15 6.81
N ARG A 105 -0.95 1.97 6.37
CA ARG A 105 -1.44 0.90 7.25
C ARG A 105 -0.25 0.21 7.90
N ARG A 106 0.02 0.59 9.13
CA ARG A 106 0.96 -0.08 10.04
C ARG A 106 0.36 0.04 11.43
N ARG A 107 0.41 -1.05 12.17
CA ARG A 107 -0.04 -1.05 13.56
C ARG A 107 0.99 -0.33 14.42
N TYR A 108 0.52 0.64 15.20
CA TYR A 108 1.33 1.34 16.19
C TYR A 108 0.68 1.31 17.57
N LEU A 109 1.50 1.35 18.62
CA LEU A 109 1.07 1.62 19.98
C LEU A 109 1.80 2.85 20.52
N TYR A 110 1.10 3.70 21.26
CA TYR A 110 1.67 4.87 21.91
C TYR A 110 1.50 4.77 23.43
N ASP A 111 2.57 5.01 24.18
CA ASP A 111 2.57 4.92 25.66
C ASP A 111 1.98 6.16 26.36
N ALA A 112 1.37 7.09 25.61
CA ALA A 112 0.89 8.39 26.06
C ALA A 112 1.98 9.27 26.70
N LYS A 113 3.26 8.96 26.45
CA LYS A 113 4.43 9.68 26.97
C LYS A 113 5.42 10.00 25.87
N GLN A 114 6.39 9.11 25.63
CA GLN A 114 7.56 9.37 24.79
C GLN A 114 7.91 8.21 23.86
N THR A 115 7.15 7.12 23.89
CA THR A 115 7.46 5.88 23.16
C THR A 115 6.39 5.56 22.15
N LEU A 116 6.79 5.49 20.88
CA LEU A 116 6.01 4.89 19.81
C LEU A 116 6.50 3.47 19.56
N ILE A 117 5.59 2.50 19.50
CA ILE A 117 5.90 1.12 19.14
C ILE A 117 5.33 0.90 17.75
N ALA A 118 6.16 0.44 16.82
CA ALA A 118 5.75 0.14 15.45
C ALA A 118 5.93 -1.35 15.16
N PHE A 119 4.86 -2.00 14.69
CA PHE A 119 4.92 -3.41 14.33
C PHE A 119 5.41 -3.61 12.89
N ILE A 120 6.34 -4.54 12.70
CA ILE A 120 7.10 -4.78 11.48
C ILE A 120 6.79 -6.19 10.98
N ALA A 121 6.21 -6.32 9.78
CA ALA A 121 5.80 -7.59 9.20
C ALA A 121 6.87 -8.20 8.28
N SER A 122 7.79 -7.38 7.76
CA SER A 122 8.96 -7.84 7.01
C SER A 122 10.10 -6.83 7.04
N LYS A 123 11.20 -7.13 6.34
CA LYS A 123 12.30 -6.16 6.16
C LYS A 123 11.85 -4.90 5.41
N SER A 124 10.90 -5.01 4.49
CA SER A 124 10.37 -3.86 3.74
C SER A 124 9.72 -2.82 4.66
N ASP A 125 9.16 -3.23 5.80
CA ASP A 125 8.67 -2.28 6.80
C ASP A 125 9.79 -1.44 7.45
N LEU A 126 10.98 -2.03 7.64
CA LEU A 126 12.16 -1.30 8.11
C LEU A 126 12.63 -0.30 7.05
N ASP A 127 12.65 -0.75 5.80
CA ASP A 127 13.03 0.05 4.63
C ASP A 127 12.06 1.21 4.36
N ASP A 128 10.84 1.16 4.90
CA ASP A 128 9.84 2.25 4.87
C ASP A 128 9.88 3.15 6.12
N VAL A 129 9.91 2.58 7.32
CA VAL A 129 9.81 3.35 8.58
C VAL A 129 11.09 4.14 8.88
N ILE A 130 12.28 3.55 8.66
CA ILE A 130 13.54 4.21 9.04
C ILE A 130 13.81 5.46 8.18
N PRO A 131 13.70 5.42 6.83
CA PRO A 131 13.79 6.63 6.02
C PRO A 131 12.75 7.69 6.37
N SER A 132 11.52 7.27 6.72
CA SER A 132 10.44 8.18 7.11
C SER A 132 10.77 8.95 8.39
N LEU A 133 11.28 8.26 9.42
CA LEU A 133 11.72 8.88 10.67
C LEU A 133 12.93 9.79 10.46
N LEU A 134 13.89 9.40 9.61
CA LEU A 134 15.05 10.23 9.28
C LEU A 134 14.66 11.51 8.54
N ALA A 135 13.78 11.42 7.54
CA ALA A 135 13.27 12.59 6.85
C ALA A 135 12.52 13.52 7.80
N LEU A 136 11.65 12.98 8.68
CA LEU A 136 10.98 13.78 9.71
C LEU A 136 12.00 14.49 10.61
N GLN A 137 13.00 13.77 11.14
CA GLN A 137 14.00 14.36 12.03
C GLN A 137 14.79 15.48 11.33
N ILE A 138 15.22 15.26 10.09
CA ILE A 138 16.02 16.23 9.34
C ILE A 138 15.20 17.49 9.06
N GLU A 139 13.96 17.34 8.59
CA GLU A 139 13.09 18.47 8.26
C GLU A 139 12.62 19.21 9.52
N TRP A 140 12.30 18.49 10.60
CA TRP A 140 12.10 19.10 11.90
C TRP A 140 13.30 19.93 12.33
N ASN A 141 14.51 19.39 12.26
CA ASN A 141 15.72 20.09 12.70
C ASN A 141 16.09 21.27 11.79
N LYS A 142 15.63 21.30 10.54
CA LYS A 142 15.64 22.51 9.71
C LYS A 142 14.64 23.53 10.27
N CYS A 143 13.37 23.16 10.47
CA CYS A 143 12.35 24.04 11.07
C CYS A 143 12.82 24.63 12.40
N HIS A 144 13.33 23.80 13.32
CA HIS A 144 13.84 24.22 14.63
C HIS A 144 14.88 25.34 14.52
N ARG A 145 15.85 25.20 13.58
CA ARG A 145 16.90 26.22 13.39
C ARG A 145 16.33 27.56 12.92
N TYR A 146 15.34 27.57 12.03
CA TYR A 146 14.71 28.80 11.56
C TYR A 146 13.82 29.43 12.62
N LEU A 147 12.93 28.64 13.21
CA LEU A 147 11.97 29.12 14.20
C LEU A 147 12.65 29.65 15.48
N ARG A 148 13.79 29.08 15.88
CA ARG A 148 14.56 29.57 17.04
C ARG A 148 15.17 30.96 16.83
N SER A 149 15.40 31.36 15.58
CA SER A 149 15.98 32.68 15.26
C SER A 149 14.97 33.82 15.30
N ILE A 150 13.70 33.50 15.56
CA ILE A 150 12.58 34.43 15.51
C ILE A 150 11.92 34.43 16.89
N ASP A 151 11.80 35.62 17.49
CA ASP A 151 10.85 35.84 18.57
C ASP A 151 9.45 35.76 17.97
N LEU A 152 8.95 34.53 17.83
CA LEU A 152 7.55 34.33 17.52
C LEU A 152 6.77 34.97 18.67
N PRO A 153 5.81 35.89 18.40
CA PRO A 153 5.00 36.45 19.47
C PRO A 153 4.41 35.30 20.30
N ASP A 154 4.28 35.48 21.62
CA ASP A 154 3.80 34.49 22.60
C ASP A 154 2.51 33.75 22.17
N HIS A 155 1.81 34.28 21.17
CA HIS A 155 0.64 33.72 20.53
C HIS A 155 0.82 33.64 19.00
N LEU A 156 1.38 32.53 18.50
CA LEU A 156 1.29 32.15 17.09
C LEU A 156 -0.16 32.11 16.56
N GLU A 157 -1.14 32.02 17.46
CA GLU A 157 -2.59 32.03 17.17
C GLU A 157 -3.06 33.26 16.41
N HIS A 158 -2.28 34.35 16.40
CA HIS A 158 -2.60 35.60 15.70
C HIS A 158 -1.52 36.03 14.69
N ALA A 159 -0.54 35.16 14.39
CA ALA A 159 0.52 35.48 13.44
C ALA A 159 -0.03 35.53 12.00
N ASP A 160 0.31 36.60 11.28
CA ASP A 160 0.00 36.72 9.85
C ASP A 160 0.61 35.53 9.08
N ARG A 161 -0.12 35.01 8.08
CA ARG A 161 0.35 33.91 7.21
C ARG A 161 1.69 34.25 6.57
N GLU A 162 1.92 35.51 6.22
CA GLU A 162 3.20 35.97 5.67
C GLU A 162 4.35 35.88 6.69
N ILE A 163 4.07 36.15 7.97
CA ILE A 163 5.05 36.02 9.06
C ILE A 163 5.40 34.55 9.27
N LEU A 164 4.41 33.65 9.29
CA LEU A 164 4.62 32.21 9.44
C LEU A 164 5.42 31.60 8.29
N ALA A 165 5.08 31.97 7.05
CA ALA A 165 5.80 31.53 5.85
C ALA A 165 7.26 32.00 5.88
N THR A 166 7.48 33.28 6.19
CA THR A 166 8.84 33.83 6.36
C THR A 166 9.59 33.13 7.49
N ALA A 167 8.91 32.82 8.60
CA ALA A 167 9.53 32.20 9.76
C ALA A 167 10.00 30.76 9.53
N CYS A 168 9.28 30.02 8.71
CA CYS A 168 9.68 28.68 8.28
C CYS A 168 10.58 28.69 7.04
N HIS A 169 10.82 29.86 6.44
CA HIS A 169 11.55 30.05 5.19
C HIS A 169 10.92 29.26 4.02
N ILE A 170 9.58 29.29 3.96
CA ILE A 170 8.73 28.64 2.95
C ILE A 170 7.86 29.67 2.24
N ASP A 171 7.29 29.32 1.08
CA ASP A 171 6.30 30.16 0.40
C ASP A 171 4.86 29.95 0.93
N LEU A 172 3.93 30.81 0.50
CA LEU A 172 2.52 30.73 0.94
C LEU A 172 1.82 29.44 0.48
N HIS A 173 2.21 28.89 -0.67
CA HIS A 173 1.63 27.64 -1.17
C HIS A 173 2.13 26.44 -0.36
N GLU A 174 3.39 26.45 0.05
CA GLU A 174 3.96 25.50 1.00
C GLU A 174 3.30 25.61 2.37
N LEU A 175 3.00 26.82 2.86
CA LEU A 175 2.24 27.02 4.09
C LEU A 175 0.82 26.41 3.98
N GLU A 176 0.12 26.60 2.86
CA GLU A 176 -1.19 25.97 2.60
C GLU A 176 -1.15 24.45 2.70
N LYS A 177 -0.05 23.82 2.25
CA LYS A 177 0.13 22.37 2.39
C LYS A 177 0.27 21.95 3.85
N LEU A 178 1.00 22.71 4.65
CA LEU A 178 1.13 22.45 6.09
C LEU A 178 -0.20 22.68 6.82
N GLU A 179 -0.95 23.73 6.45
CA GLU A 179 -2.30 24.02 6.95
C GLU A 179 -3.26 22.85 6.63
N SER A 180 -3.24 22.34 5.40
CA SER A 180 -4.03 21.17 4.99
C SER A 180 -3.65 19.88 5.75
N LEU A 181 -2.35 19.70 6.01
CA LEU A 181 -1.82 18.50 6.67
C LEU A 181 -2.14 18.44 8.17
N PHE A 182 -1.91 19.55 8.87
CA PHE A 182 -2.00 19.64 10.32
C PHE A 182 -3.31 20.26 10.83
N GLY A 183 -4.04 20.98 9.97
CA GLY A 183 -5.26 21.70 10.35
C GLY A 183 -5.03 22.56 11.60
N ASP A 184 -5.94 22.45 12.56
CA ASP A 184 -5.90 23.19 13.83
C ASP A 184 -4.66 22.88 14.69
N GLN A 185 -3.94 21.77 14.42
CA GLN A 185 -2.73 21.40 15.17
C GLN A 185 -1.46 22.08 14.65
N LEU A 186 -1.50 22.80 13.53
CA LEU A 186 -0.30 23.37 12.89
C LEU A 186 0.54 24.19 13.87
N LEU A 187 -0.10 25.09 14.62
CA LEU A 187 0.60 25.97 15.56
C LEU A 187 1.22 25.20 16.71
N MET A 188 0.55 24.16 17.22
CA MET A 188 1.10 23.27 18.24
C MET A 188 2.36 22.57 17.73
N VAL A 189 2.34 22.08 16.48
CA VAL A 189 3.48 21.41 15.85
C VAL A 189 4.65 22.39 15.67
N LEU A 190 4.40 23.60 15.16
CA LEU A 190 5.43 24.63 14.99
C LEU A 190 6.04 25.06 16.33
N ASN A 191 5.23 25.27 17.36
CA ASN A 191 5.69 25.54 18.72
C ASN A 191 6.58 24.40 19.25
N THR A 192 6.17 23.15 19.01
CA THR A 192 6.96 21.97 19.40
C THR A 192 8.30 21.96 18.67
N MET A 193 8.32 22.20 17.36
CA MET A 193 9.54 22.29 16.57
C MET A 193 10.45 23.45 17.00
N GLN A 194 9.89 24.60 17.39
CA GLN A 194 10.67 25.72 17.91
C GLN A 194 11.30 25.39 19.27
N SER A 195 10.53 24.77 20.17
CA SER A 195 10.95 24.52 21.56
C SER A 195 12.10 23.51 21.69
N ARG A 196 12.22 22.55 20.77
CA ARG A 196 13.23 21.49 20.83
C ARG A 196 13.70 21.01 19.47
N ALA A 197 14.97 20.61 19.42
CA ALA A 197 15.47 19.78 18.34
C ALA A 197 14.88 18.36 18.44
N CYS A 198 14.74 17.70 17.29
CA CYS A 198 14.35 16.31 17.18
C CYS A 198 15.57 15.40 17.29
N ASP A 199 15.52 14.45 18.22
CA ASP A 199 16.58 13.47 18.48
C ASP A 199 15.96 12.09 18.75
N LEU A 200 15.50 11.45 17.67
CA LEU A 200 14.81 10.17 17.74
C LEU A 200 15.79 9.03 17.96
N HIS A 201 15.43 8.14 18.88
CA HIS A 201 16.13 6.91 19.17
C HIS A 201 15.30 5.71 18.73
N VAL A 202 15.89 4.81 17.96
CA VAL A 202 15.24 3.58 17.51
C VAL A 202 15.84 2.38 18.21
N GLN A 203 14.99 1.48 18.69
CA GLN A 203 15.40 0.17 19.18
C GLN A 203 14.61 -0.91 18.47
N ASN A 204 15.30 -1.85 17.83
CA ASN A 204 14.67 -2.99 17.17
C ASN A 204 14.74 -4.21 18.08
N TYR A 205 13.59 -4.66 18.55
CA TYR A 205 13.46 -5.94 19.24
C TYR A 205 13.47 -7.02 18.16
N GLU A 206 14.61 -7.71 18.09
CA GLU A 206 15.07 -8.63 17.05
C GLU A 206 13.99 -9.20 16.12
N ALA A 207 14.02 -8.72 14.87
CA ALA A 207 13.21 -9.25 13.79
C ALA A 207 13.92 -10.43 13.10
N SER A 208 13.54 -11.67 13.46
CA SER A 208 14.07 -12.86 12.80
C SER A 208 13.15 -13.34 11.69
N TYR A 209 13.73 -14.02 10.69
CA TYR A 209 12.98 -14.61 9.59
C TYR A 209 11.94 -15.63 10.08
N CYS A 210 12.28 -16.43 11.08
CA CYS A 210 11.37 -17.39 11.71
C CYS A 210 10.17 -16.69 12.38
N ARG A 211 10.39 -15.51 12.97
CA ARG A 211 9.32 -14.76 13.62
C ARG A 211 8.36 -14.16 12.60
N TYR A 212 8.83 -13.61 11.47
CA TYR A 212 7.92 -13.20 10.38
C TYR A 212 6.99 -14.34 9.97
N ARG A 213 7.51 -15.55 9.77
CA ARG A 213 6.68 -16.74 9.50
C ARG A 213 5.69 -17.07 10.63
N LYS A 214 6.09 -16.92 11.89
CA LYS A 214 5.21 -17.14 13.06
C LYS A 214 4.06 -16.14 13.10
N GLU A 215 4.31 -14.87 12.80
CA GLU A 215 3.26 -13.84 12.78
C GLU A 215 2.30 -14.03 11.60
N THR A 216 2.81 -14.42 10.42
CA THR A 216 1.95 -14.81 9.29
C THR A 216 1.14 -16.08 9.58
N GLU A 217 1.70 -17.04 10.31
CA GLU A 217 0.95 -18.22 10.79
C GLU A 217 -0.19 -17.82 11.74
N ALA A 218 0.04 -16.87 12.65
CA ALA A 218 -1.01 -16.35 13.53
C ALA A 218 -2.13 -15.65 12.73
N TRP A 219 -1.76 -14.87 11.71
CA TRP A 219 -2.69 -14.27 10.75
C TRP A 219 -3.52 -15.33 10.00
N TRP A 220 -2.88 -16.39 9.50
CA TRP A 220 -3.60 -17.48 8.82
C TRP A 220 -4.57 -18.20 9.76
N LYS A 221 -4.15 -18.50 10.99
CA LYS A 221 -5.02 -19.10 12.01
C LYS A 221 -6.23 -18.22 12.30
N HIS A 222 -6.08 -16.90 12.31
CA HIS A 222 -7.19 -15.97 12.47
C HIS A 222 -8.19 -16.12 11.32
N ILE A 223 -7.74 -16.17 10.06
CA ILE A 223 -8.60 -16.39 8.89
C ILE A 223 -9.39 -17.70 9.02
N LYS A 224 -8.72 -18.77 9.43
CA LYS A 224 -9.33 -20.08 9.64
C LYS A 224 -10.47 -20.07 10.67
N THR A 225 -10.43 -19.17 11.66
CA THR A 225 -11.55 -19.06 12.62
C THR A 225 -12.85 -18.56 11.98
N PHE A 226 -12.78 -17.82 10.87
CA PHE A 226 -13.94 -17.34 10.13
C PHE A 226 -14.33 -18.27 8.98
N CYS A 227 -13.35 -18.94 8.34
CA CYS A 227 -13.59 -19.84 7.21
C CYS A 227 -12.83 -21.17 7.40
N PRO A 228 -13.36 -22.11 8.21
CA PRO A 228 -12.65 -23.35 8.54
C PRO A 228 -12.42 -24.29 7.35
N ASP A 229 -13.25 -24.21 6.31
CA ASP A 229 -13.23 -25.05 5.12
C ASP A 229 -12.24 -24.59 4.04
N ILE A 230 -11.64 -23.39 4.19
CA ILE A 230 -10.74 -22.78 3.20
C ILE A 230 -9.53 -23.66 2.84
N GLU A 231 -9.02 -24.45 3.78
CA GLU A 231 -7.88 -25.34 3.55
C GLU A 231 -8.26 -26.50 2.62
N THR A 232 -9.50 -26.99 2.72
CA THR A 232 -9.98 -28.18 2.01
C THR A 232 -10.54 -27.88 0.61
N ARG A 233 -10.68 -26.59 0.27
CA ARG A 233 -11.27 -26.14 -0.99
C ARG A 233 -10.19 -25.53 -1.90
N PRO A 234 -10.34 -25.62 -3.24
CA PRO A 234 -9.48 -24.90 -4.15
C PRO A 234 -9.61 -23.38 -3.95
N VAL A 235 -8.50 -22.65 -4.06
CA VAL A 235 -8.46 -21.20 -3.82
C VAL A 235 -7.92 -20.46 -5.03
N TYR A 236 -8.60 -19.37 -5.40
CA TYR A 236 -8.01 -18.28 -6.18
C TYR A 236 -7.45 -17.24 -5.22
N PHE A 237 -6.15 -16.99 -5.28
CA PHE A 237 -5.52 -15.94 -4.50
C PHE A 237 -5.51 -14.64 -5.29
N ILE A 238 -6.04 -13.58 -4.69
CA ILE A 238 -6.05 -12.24 -5.27
C ILE A 238 -5.41 -11.27 -4.27
N SER A 239 -4.47 -10.46 -4.74
CA SER A 239 -3.92 -9.32 -4.01
C SER A 239 -4.43 -8.05 -4.69
N SER A 240 -5.42 -7.39 -4.12
CA SER A 240 -6.04 -6.19 -4.69
C SER A 240 -6.65 -5.28 -3.62
N ASN A 241 -7.11 -4.09 -4.03
CA ASN A 241 -7.86 -3.19 -3.14
C ASN A 241 -9.04 -3.93 -2.47
N THR A 242 -9.27 -3.64 -1.18
CA THR A 242 -10.38 -4.22 -0.42
C THR A 242 -11.76 -3.83 -0.94
N HIS A 243 -11.88 -2.76 -1.71
CA HIS A 243 -13.18 -2.33 -2.23
C HIS A 243 -13.54 -2.93 -3.59
N SER A 244 -12.55 -3.18 -4.47
CA SER A 244 -12.84 -3.23 -5.91
C SER A 244 -13.55 -4.52 -6.25
N LEU A 245 -13.02 -5.65 -5.79
CA LEU A 245 -13.61 -6.95 -6.03
C LEU A 245 -14.99 -7.07 -5.40
N ILE A 246 -15.15 -6.64 -4.15
CA ILE A 246 -16.42 -6.71 -3.42
C ILE A 246 -17.51 -5.86 -4.08
N ASN A 247 -17.17 -4.64 -4.49
CA ASN A 247 -18.13 -3.76 -5.16
C ASN A 247 -18.70 -4.40 -6.43
N LEU A 248 -17.85 -5.05 -7.22
CA LEU A 248 -18.24 -5.72 -8.46
C LEU A 248 -19.17 -6.94 -8.24
N ILE A 249 -19.02 -7.65 -7.12
CA ILE A 249 -19.71 -8.93 -6.93
C ILE A 249 -20.89 -8.88 -5.96
N SER A 250 -20.91 -7.91 -5.03
CA SER A 250 -21.91 -7.85 -3.97
C SER A 250 -23.28 -7.36 -4.43
N GLY A 251 -23.33 -6.46 -5.42
CA GLY A 251 -24.57 -5.81 -5.88
C GLY A 251 -25.17 -4.79 -4.90
N PHE A 252 -24.48 -4.48 -3.79
CA PHE A 252 -25.01 -3.60 -2.75
C PHE A 252 -25.21 -2.16 -3.25
N ALA A 253 -24.23 -1.64 -4.00
CA ALA A 253 -24.26 -0.26 -4.46
C ALA A 253 -25.42 -0.03 -5.44
N GLU A 254 -25.65 -0.99 -6.33
CA GLU A 254 -26.71 -0.97 -7.33
C GLU A 254 -28.10 -1.01 -6.68
N ASP A 255 -28.29 -1.84 -5.66
CA ASP A 255 -29.55 -1.96 -4.91
C ASP A 255 -29.85 -0.67 -4.11
N HIS A 256 -28.83 0.03 -3.65
CA HIS A 256 -28.93 1.26 -2.84
C HIS A 256 -28.61 2.53 -3.64
N ALA A 257 -28.68 2.48 -4.97
CA ALA A 257 -28.22 3.59 -5.83
C ALA A 257 -28.98 4.90 -5.56
N GLU A 258 -30.30 4.83 -5.36
CA GLU A 258 -31.11 6.02 -5.06
C GLU A 258 -30.72 6.69 -3.73
N GLU A 259 -30.42 5.89 -2.69
CA GLU A 259 -29.97 6.37 -1.38
C GLU A 259 -28.61 7.09 -1.52
N ILE A 260 -27.66 6.45 -2.22
CA ILE A 260 -26.31 6.98 -2.46
C ILE A 260 -26.37 8.30 -3.25
N LEU A 261 -27.18 8.36 -4.30
CA LEU A 261 -27.34 9.57 -5.11
C LEU A 261 -28.03 10.70 -4.34
N THR A 262 -29.02 10.39 -3.51
CA THR A 262 -29.67 11.38 -2.64
C THR A 262 -28.66 12.01 -1.69
N TYR A 263 -27.79 11.20 -1.08
CA TYR A 263 -26.69 11.71 -0.27
C TYR A 263 -25.74 12.60 -1.08
N ALA A 264 -25.31 12.16 -2.27
CA ALA A 264 -24.40 12.92 -3.10
C ALA A 264 -25.01 14.27 -3.56
N HIS A 265 -26.30 14.33 -3.87
CA HIS A 265 -27.00 15.58 -4.17
C HIS A 265 -27.10 16.53 -2.98
N SER A 266 -27.13 16.01 -1.75
CA SER A 266 -27.20 16.83 -0.54
C SER A 266 -25.87 17.54 -0.20
N ARG A 267 -24.78 17.18 -0.87
CA ARG A 267 -23.43 17.71 -0.62
C ARG A 267 -22.89 18.50 -1.81
N ALA A 268 -22.55 19.76 -1.56
CA ALA A 268 -22.08 20.68 -2.61
C ALA A 268 -20.83 20.17 -3.37
N ASP A 269 -19.92 19.46 -2.70
CA ASP A 269 -18.72 18.87 -3.31
C ASP A 269 -18.98 17.57 -4.10
N LEU A 270 -20.17 16.97 -3.96
CA LEU A 270 -20.54 15.71 -4.61
C LEU A 270 -21.68 15.85 -5.63
N THR A 271 -22.42 16.96 -5.63
CA THR A 271 -23.59 17.17 -6.49
C THR A 271 -23.25 17.03 -7.98
N ASP A 272 -22.11 17.54 -8.44
CA ASP A 272 -21.69 17.44 -9.84
C ASP A 272 -21.46 15.99 -10.27
N TYR A 273 -20.86 15.18 -9.40
CA TYR A 273 -20.70 13.74 -9.64
C TYR A 273 -22.04 13.01 -9.75
N ALA A 274 -23.02 13.38 -8.91
CA ALA A 274 -24.36 12.81 -8.97
C ALA A 274 -25.10 13.17 -10.27
N GLU A 275 -24.92 14.39 -10.80
CA GLU A 275 -25.47 14.77 -12.10
C GLU A 275 -24.76 14.03 -13.26
N ARG A 276 -23.43 13.89 -13.21
CA ARG A 276 -22.66 13.10 -14.20
C ARG A 276 -23.12 11.64 -14.25
N TYR A 277 -23.48 11.05 -13.11
CA TYR A 277 -23.98 9.67 -13.05
C TYR A 277 -25.19 9.42 -13.96
N ARG A 278 -26.06 10.43 -14.15
CA ARG A 278 -27.24 10.30 -15.03
C ARG A 278 -26.88 10.30 -16.52
N LEU A 279 -25.71 10.83 -16.87
CA LEU A 279 -25.22 10.96 -18.25
C LEU A 279 -24.34 9.77 -18.67
N LEU A 280 -23.82 9.00 -17.71
CA LEU A 280 -22.97 7.84 -17.97
C LEU A 280 -23.79 6.57 -18.19
N GLU A 281 -23.20 5.64 -18.94
CA GLU A 281 -23.72 4.29 -19.18
C GLU A 281 -22.63 3.24 -18.90
N GLY A 282 -23.07 1.98 -18.78
CA GLY A 282 -22.19 0.83 -18.61
C GLY A 282 -21.28 0.92 -17.38
N GLU A 283 -20.01 0.53 -17.55
CA GLU A 283 -19.08 0.34 -16.44
C GLU A 283 -18.66 1.65 -15.78
N ARG A 284 -18.53 2.74 -16.55
CA ARG A 284 -18.22 4.07 -16.00
C ARG A 284 -19.30 4.57 -15.05
N LYS A 285 -20.56 4.26 -15.35
CA LYS A 285 -21.69 4.55 -14.46
C LYS A 285 -21.55 3.81 -13.13
N GLN A 286 -21.19 2.51 -13.17
CA GLN A 286 -20.98 1.70 -11.97
C GLN A 286 -19.77 2.17 -11.16
N ASN A 287 -18.65 2.45 -11.82
CA ASN A 287 -17.43 2.97 -11.17
C ASN A 287 -17.70 4.26 -10.39
N LEU A 288 -18.46 5.18 -11.00
CA LEU A 288 -18.87 6.42 -10.33
C LEU A 288 -19.79 6.16 -9.13
N LEU A 289 -20.70 5.19 -9.22
CA LEU A 289 -21.53 4.80 -8.08
C LEU A 289 -20.69 4.27 -6.91
N TYR A 290 -19.68 3.46 -7.20
CA TYR A 290 -18.77 2.95 -6.17
C TYR A 290 -17.94 4.07 -5.53
N PHE A 291 -17.52 5.07 -6.29
CA PHE A 291 -16.87 6.26 -5.77
C PHE A 291 -17.80 7.03 -4.82
N LEU A 292 -19.06 7.23 -5.20
CA LEU A 292 -20.06 7.91 -4.36
C LEU A 292 -20.40 7.10 -3.10
N LEU A 293 -20.50 5.76 -3.20
CA LEU A 293 -20.68 4.88 -2.05
C LEU A 293 -19.54 5.04 -1.04
N MET A 294 -18.28 5.08 -1.51
CA MET A 294 -17.13 5.32 -0.63
C MET A 294 -17.25 6.67 0.10
N LYS A 295 -17.66 7.74 -0.60
CA LYS A 295 -17.87 9.05 0.02
C LYS A 295 -19.05 9.06 1.00
N TYR A 296 -20.05 8.20 0.78
CA TYR A 296 -21.19 8.04 1.68
C TYR A 296 -20.79 7.34 2.97
N GLU A 297 -19.96 6.29 2.88
CA GLU A 297 -19.43 5.58 4.06
C GLU A 297 -18.49 6.45 4.91
N GLN A 298 -17.90 7.51 4.34
CA GLN A 298 -16.95 8.41 5.01
C GLN A 298 -17.60 9.64 5.69
N ALA A 299 -18.92 9.81 5.61
CA ALA A 299 -19.62 11.08 5.89
C ALA A 299 -19.75 11.51 7.38
N GLY A 300 -19.18 10.79 8.35
CA GLY A 300 -19.29 11.12 9.79
C GLY A 300 -20.14 10.11 10.59
N PRO A 301 -20.60 10.42 11.83
CA PRO A 301 -21.04 9.44 12.86
C PRO A 301 -22.13 8.43 12.48
N ALA A 302 -22.81 8.63 11.34
CA ALA A 302 -23.63 7.63 10.66
C ALA A 302 -22.81 6.49 10.01
N VAL A 303 -21.50 6.40 10.28
CA VAL A 303 -20.59 5.28 9.93
C VAL A 303 -21.18 3.91 10.30
N SER A 304 -22.07 3.85 11.30
CA SER A 304 -22.56 2.60 11.84
C SER A 304 -23.65 1.92 11.01
N ASP A 305 -24.57 2.60 10.33
CA ASP A 305 -25.71 1.87 9.72
C ASP A 305 -25.41 1.34 8.32
N VAL A 306 -24.96 2.19 7.39
CA VAL A 306 -24.73 1.79 5.99
C VAL A 306 -23.61 0.75 5.91
N SER A 307 -22.50 0.96 6.61
CA SER A 307 -21.39 0.00 6.61
C SER A 307 -21.77 -1.32 7.28
N LEU A 308 -22.58 -1.32 8.35
CA LEU A 308 -23.08 -2.57 8.96
C LEU A 308 -24.10 -3.27 8.06
N ARG A 309 -25.02 -2.54 7.42
CA ARG A 309 -25.96 -3.06 6.42
C ARG A 309 -25.19 -3.72 5.28
N ARG A 310 -24.16 -3.06 4.76
CA ARG A 310 -23.30 -3.57 3.71
C ARG A 310 -22.53 -4.81 4.12
N VAL A 311 -21.91 -4.82 5.31
CA VAL A 311 -21.22 -6.01 5.82
C VAL A 311 -22.18 -7.19 5.96
N SER A 312 -23.40 -6.94 6.45
CA SER A 312 -24.44 -7.97 6.58
C SER A 312 -24.87 -8.51 5.21
N TRP A 313 -25.12 -7.62 4.25
CA TRP A 313 -25.44 -7.97 2.86
C TRP A 313 -24.34 -8.84 2.23
N GLU A 314 -23.09 -8.46 2.39
CA GLU A 314 -21.94 -9.19 1.87
C GLU A 314 -21.82 -10.58 2.51
N GLN A 315 -22.05 -10.71 3.82
CA GLN A 315 -22.08 -12.02 4.50
C GLN A 315 -23.19 -12.93 3.95
N GLU A 316 -24.36 -12.38 3.64
CA GLU A 316 -25.45 -13.13 3.00
C GLU A 316 -25.06 -13.62 1.60
N MET A 317 -24.33 -12.79 0.85
CA MET A 317 -23.77 -13.11 -0.47
C MET A 317 -22.60 -14.11 -0.42
N GLY A 318 -22.12 -14.49 0.77
CA GLY A 318 -20.99 -15.42 0.93
C GLY A 318 -19.62 -14.76 0.92
N ILE A 319 -19.57 -13.45 1.20
CA ILE A 319 -18.37 -12.65 1.30
C ILE A 319 -18.10 -12.40 2.79
N SER A 320 -16.98 -12.91 3.29
CA SER A 320 -16.54 -12.73 4.67
C SER A 320 -15.41 -11.72 4.72
N ARG A 321 -15.67 -10.55 5.29
CA ARG A 321 -14.62 -9.57 5.63
C ARG A 321 -13.97 -9.97 6.96
N ILE A 322 -12.66 -10.14 6.92
CA ILE A 322 -11.84 -10.51 8.08
C ILE A 322 -10.97 -9.30 8.39
N SER A 323 -11.28 -8.64 9.51
CA SER A 323 -10.48 -7.53 10.02
C SER A 323 -9.04 -7.97 10.27
N SER A 324 -8.11 -7.02 10.25
CA SER A 324 -6.72 -7.34 10.54
C SER A 324 -6.56 -7.93 11.94
N SER A 325 -5.73 -8.96 12.02
CA SER A 325 -5.30 -9.53 13.29
C SER A 325 -4.32 -8.59 14.00
N LYS A 326 -4.11 -8.77 15.32
CA LYS A 326 -3.09 -8.04 16.08
C LYS A 326 -1.65 -8.24 15.58
N THR A 327 -1.40 -9.24 14.74
CA THR A 327 -0.05 -9.62 14.30
C THR A 327 0.29 -9.05 12.92
N LEU A 328 -0.63 -9.15 11.95
CA LEU A 328 -0.46 -8.65 10.59
C LEU A 328 -1.66 -7.80 10.17
N ASP A 329 -1.39 -6.53 9.86
CA ASP A 329 -2.39 -5.53 9.44
C ASP A 329 -2.70 -5.61 7.95
N VAL A 330 -3.18 -6.77 7.51
CA VAL A 330 -3.58 -7.03 6.12
C VAL A 330 -5.05 -7.45 6.10
N PRO A 331 -5.98 -6.52 5.81
CA PRO A 331 -7.39 -6.83 5.64
C PRO A 331 -7.57 -7.94 4.61
N THR A 332 -8.44 -8.89 4.94
CA THR A 332 -8.63 -10.12 4.17
C THR A 332 -10.10 -10.35 3.89
N GLN A 333 -10.40 -10.92 2.74
CA GLN A 333 -11.74 -11.22 2.27
C GLN A 333 -11.77 -12.63 1.72
N VAL A 334 -12.72 -13.42 2.19
CA VAL A 334 -12.95 -14.78 1.70
C VAL A 334 -14.31 -14.83 1.04
N ILE A 335 -14.37 -15.27 -0.22
CA ILE A 335 -15.58 -15.31 -1.02
C ILE A 335 -15.86 -16.75 -1.41
N ASP A 336 -17.01 -17.27 -1.01
CA ASP A 336 -17.52 -18.57 -1.46
C ASP A 336 -18.24 -18.40 -2.80
N LEU A 337 -17.64 -18.93 -3.89
CA LEU A 337 -18.15 -18.73 -5.25
C LEU A 337 -19.52 -19.37 -5.47
N CYS A 338 -19.77 -20.54 -4.90
CA CYS A 338 -21.07 -21.22 -4.97
C CYS A 338 -22.16 -20.41 -4.25
N LYS A 339 -21.84 -19.92 -3.04
CA LYS A 339 -22.79 -19.10 -2.27
C LYS A 339 -23.08 -17.77 -2.98
N LEU A 340 -22.05 -17.14 -3.54
CA LEU A 340 -22.17 -15.92 -4.34
C LEU A 340 -23.09 -16.15 -5.55
N ALA A 341 -22.88 -17.22 -6.30
CA ALA A 341 -23.69 -17.57 -7.47
C ALA A 341 -25.18 -17.70 -7.13
N ARG A 342 -25.49 -18.40 -6.04
CA ARG A 342 -26.87 -18.68 -5.61
C ARG A 342 -27.63 -17.43 -5.18
N ARG A 343 -26.93 -16.42 -4.67
CA ARG A 343 -27.53 -15.20 -4.12
C ARG A 343 -27.50 -14.03 -5.10
N SER A 344 -26.50 -13.99 -5.98
CA SER A 344 -26.37 -12.91 -6.96
C SER A 344 -27.54 -12.87 -7.94
N GLN A 345 -27.90 -11.67 -8.39
CA GLN A 345 -28.82 -11.49 -9.51
C GLN A 345 -28.10 -11.58 -10.87
N ASN A 346 -26.76 -11.54 -10.89
CA ASN A 346 -25.97 -11.58 -12.11
C ASN A 346 -26.09 -12.98 -12.78
N PRO A 347 -26.68 -13.09 -13.98
CA PRO A 347 -26.85 -14.38 -14.67
C PRO A 347 -25.53 -15.09 -14.94
N ARG A 348 -24.44 -14.33 -15.18
CA ARG A 348 -23.12 -14.89 -15.45
C ARG A 348 -22.57 -15.63 -14.23
N PHE A 349 -22.74 -15.09 -13.03
CA PHE A 349 -22.32 -15.78 -11.80
C PHE A 349 -23.14 -17.05 -11.58
N LYS A 350 -24.45 -17.01 -11.82
CA LYS A 350 -25.30 -18.22 -11.73
C LYS A 350 -24.86 -19.32 -12.70
N GLN A 351 -24.47 -18.94 -13.92
CA GLN A 351 -24.06 -19.90 -14.93
C GLN A 351 -22.65 -20.47 -14.65
N SER A 352 -21.70 -19.63 -14.27
CA SER A 352 -20.28 -20.00 -14.17
C SER A 352 -19.87 -20.56 -12.81
N LEU A 353 -20.59 -20.23 -11.72
CA LEU A 353 -20.11 -20.46 -10.35
C LEU A 353 -21.06 -21.32 -9.48
N ALA A 354 -22.26 -21.68 -9.97
CA ALA A 354 -23.28 -22.35 -9.14
C ALA A 354 -22.82 -23.66 -8.50
N ASP A 355 -21.94 -24.40 -9.18
CA ASP A 355 -21.39 -25.69 -8.73
C ASP A 355 -19.89 -25.61 -8.37
N SER A 356 -19.34 -24.39 -8.30
CA SER A 356 -17.92 -24.19 -8.01
C SER A 356 -17.58 -24.58 -6.56
N PRO A 357 -16.65 -25.52 -6.33
CA PRO A 357 -16.15 -25.80 -4.99
C PRO A 357 -15.12 -24.75 -4.53
N ALA A 358 -14.69 -23.84 -5.42
CA ALA A 358 -13.59 -22.95 -5.15
C ALA A 358 -14.00 -21.74 -4.29
N MET A 359 -13.01 -21.13 -3.66
CA MET A 359 -13.12 -19.87 -2.95
C MET A 359 -12.16 -18.85 -3.54
N VAL A 360 -12.48 -17.56 -3.38
CA VAL A 360 -11.51 -16.48 -3.62
C VAL A 360 -11.01 -15.98 -2.26
N LEU A 361 -9.69 -15.94 -2.10
CA LEU A 361 -9.01 -15.29 -0.99
C LEU A 361 -8.41 -13.99 -1.51
N ASN A 362 -9.06 -12.87 -1.24
CA ASN A 362 -8.57 -11.54 -1.57
C ASN A 362 -7.90 -10.89 -0.36
N ILE A 363 -6.72 -10.31 -0.54
CA ILE A 363 -6.02 -9.54 0.49
C ILE A 363 -5.71 -8.14 -0.02
N ASP A 364 -5.69 -7.17 0.91
CA ASP A 364 -5.13 -5.86 0.63
C ASP A 364 -3.61 -5.93 0.40
N TYR A 365 -3.03 -4.89 -0.19
CA TYR A 365 -1.61 -4.84 -0.53
C TYR A 365 -0.69 -5.01 0.69
N PRO A 366 0.02 -6.15 0.81
CA PRO A 366 1.07 -6.26 1.81
C PRO A 366 2.28 -5.45 1.35
N LEU A 367 3.05 -4.87 2.27
CA LEU A 367 4.26 -4.15 1.89
C LEU A 367 5.37 -5.11 1.51
N GLY A 368 5.83 -5.04 0.26
CA GLY A 368 7.11 -5.61 -0.13
C GLY A 368 7.22 -7.11 0.18
N ARG A 369 8.27 -7.48 0.92
CA ARG A 369 8.56 -8.86 1.34
C ARG A 369 7.47 -9.56 2.14
N THR A 370 6.51 -8.82 2.70
CA THR A 370 5.35 -9.41 3.38
C THR A 370 4.51 -10.24 2.40
N ALA A 371 4.43 -9.86 1.13
CA ALA A 371 3.76 -10.63 0.06
C ALA A 371 4.26 -12.08 -0.04
N TYR A 372 5.59 -12.28 0.01
CA TYR A 372 6.20 -13.61 0.01
C TYR A 372 5.70 -14.45 1.18
N PHE A 373 5.74 -13.90 2.40
CA PHE A 373 5.34 -14.65 3.59
C PHE A 373 3.88 -15.05 3.54
N ILE A 374 3.00 -14.16 3.08
CA ILE A 374 1.56 -14.44 2.97
C ILE A 374 1.29 -15.54 1.96
N LEU A 375 1.74 -15.41 0.71
CA LEU A 375 1.44 -16.40 -0.33
C LEU A 375 2.08 -17.76 -0.01
N ASN A 376 3.31 -17.77 0.53
CA ASN A 376 3.96 -18.99 0.99
C ASN A 376 3.16 -19.66 2.12
N LYS A 377 2.66 -18.87 3.09
CA LYS A 377 1.84 -19.39 4.18
C LYS A 377 0.52 -19.96 3.70
N ILE A 378 -0.17 -19.28 2.78
CA ILE A 378 -1.41 -19.78 2.17
C ILE A 378 -1.12 -21.13 1.50
N ALA A 379 -0.07 -21.21 0.68
CA ALA A 379 0.30 -22.42 -0.05
C ALA A 379 0.69 -23.61 0.85
N GLU A 380 1.19 -23.35 2.07
CA GLU A 380 1.45 -24.43 3.05
C GLU A 380 0.16 -25.08 3.58
N HIS A 381 -0.98 -24.38 3.52
CA HIS A 381 -2.23 -24.80 4.17
C HIS A 381 -3.38 -25.14 3.22
N VAL A 382 -3.46 -24.49 2.06
CA VAL A 382 -4.54 -24.76 1.09
C VAL A 382 -4.20 -25.96 0.20
N THR A 383 -5.20 -26.79 -0.08
CA THR A 383 -5.04 -27.98 -0.93
C THR A 383 -4.60 -27.67 -2.35
N LYS A 384 -5.14 -26.60 -2.95
CA LYS A 384 -4.84 -26.23 -4.33
C LYS A 384 -5.04 -24.73 -4.57
N ILE A 385 -4.07 -24.09 -5.21
CA ILE A 385 -4.19 -22.72 -5.72
C ILE A 385 -4.44 -22.78 -7.22
N LEU A 386 -5.59 -22.29 -7.66
CA LEU A 386 -6.03 -22.32 -9.07
C LEU A 386 -5.51 -21.12 -9.88
N GLY A 387 -5.25 -20.01 -9.19
CA GLY A 387 -4.68 -18.81 -9.78
C GLY A 387 -4.14 -17.86 -8.72
N VAL A 388 -3.09 -17.14 -9.08
CA VAL A 388 -2.51 -16.04 -8.31
C VAL A 388 -2.65 -14.78 -9.15
N TYR A 389 -3.45 -13.83 -8.67
CA TYR A 389 -3.70 -12.56 -9.34
C TYR A 389 -3.24 -11.41 -8.46
N VAL A 390 -2.45 -10.49 -9.02
CA VAL A 390 -1.92 -9.31 -8.35
C VAL A 390 -2.33 -8.09 -9.15
N ILE A 391 -3.11 -7.20 -8.53
CA ILE A 391 -3.57 -5.95 -9.13
C ILE A 391 -2.92 -4.82 -8.36
N GLY A 392 -1.81 -4.25 -8.81
CA GLY A 392 -1.04 -3.28 -8.02
C GLY A 392 -1.20 -1.84 -8.49
N LYS A 393 -0.94 -0.88 -7.59
CA LYS A 393 -0.50 0.46 -7.99
C LYS A 393 0.97 0.39 -8.38
N ALA A 394 1.34 1.07 -9.44
CA ALA A 394 2.74 1.23 -9.79
C ALA A 394 3.06 2.67 -10.19
N ALA A 395 4.31 3.05 -9.94
CA ALA A 395 4.90 4.22 -10.57
C ALA A 395 5.31 3.87 -12.01
N SER A 396 5.12 4.79 -12.95
CA SER A 396 5.64 4.64 -14.31
C SER A 396 6.64 5.71 -14.66
N LEU A 397 7.65 5.35 -15.45
CA LEU A 397 8.66 6.30 -15.95
C LEU A 397 8.26 6.94 -17.29
N PHE A 398 7.16 6.49 -17.90
CA PHE A 398 6.74 6.97 -19.22
C PHE A 398 5.22 7.10 -19.40
N ALA A 399 4.41 6.30 -18.69
CA ALA A 399 2.97 6.29 -18.82
C ALA A 399 2.30 7.29 -17.86
N ASP A 400 1.09 7.70 -18.20
CA ASP A 400 0.32 8.69 -17.48
C ASP A 400 -0.56 8.03 -16.40
N ARG A 401 -1.03 8.83 -15.44
CA ARG A 401 -1.91 8.34 -14.38
C ARG A 401 -3.20 7.76 -14.96
N GLY A 402 -3.61 6.60 -14.43
CA GLY A 402 -4.77 5.86 -14.94
C GLY A 402 -4.47 4.90 -16.09
N ASP A 403 -3.27 4.96 -16.68
CA ASP A 403 -2.83 3.95 -17.63
C ASP A 403 -2.64 2.59 -16.95
N VAL A 404 -2.66 1.52 -17.75
CA VAL A 404 -2.52 0.14 -17.29
C VAL A 404 -1.27 -0.50 -17.88
N LEU A 405 -0.47 -1.15 -17.03
CA LEU A 405 0.76 -1.85 -17.38
C LEU A 405 0.59 -3.35 -17.11
N ILE A 406 0.92 -4.17 -18.11
CA ILE A 406 0.90 -5.64 -18.01
C ILE A 406 2.34 -6.13 -18.17
N PRO A 407 3.04 -6.50 -17.08
CA PRO A 407 4.41 -6.95 -17.16
C PRO A 407 4.51 -8.38 -17.68
N SER A 408 5.54 -8.65 -18.49
CA SER A 408 5.99 -10.00 -18.87
C SER A 408 7.35 -10.37 -18.27
N PHE A 409 8.01 -9.38 -17.67
CA PHE A 409 9.32 -9.50 -17.04
C PHE A 409 9.35 -8.68 -15.75
N ILE A 410 9.91 -9.26 -14.67
CA ILE A 410 10.04 -8.57 -13.38
C ILE A 410 11.43 -8.79 -12.81
N ALA A 411 12.13 -7.71 -12.51
CA ALA A 411 13.41 -7.75 -11.80
C ALA A 411 13.20 -7.39 -10.31
N ASP A 412 13.64 -8.26 -9.40
CA ASP A 412 13.40 -8.12 -7.97
C ASP A 412 14.63 -7.56 -7.24
N GLN A 413 14.58 -6.36 -6.67
CA GLN A 413 15.70 -5.79 -5.92
C GLN A 413 16.04 -6.59 -4.64
N HIS A 414 15.07 -7.30 -4.06
CA HIS A 414 15.30 -8.03 -2.82
C HIS A 414 16.17 -9.28 -3.04
N THR A 415 15.87 -10.06 -4.07
CA THR A 415 16.58 -11.32 -4.38
C THR A 415 17.60 -11.16 -5.51
N ARG A 416 17.52 -10.04 -6.26
CA ARG A 416 18.22 -9.81 -7.52
C ARG A 416 17.90 -10.84 -8.59
N ASN A 417 16.76 -11.52 -8.47
CA ASN A 417 16.27 -12.40 -9.50
C ASN A 417 15.62 -11.62 -10.63
N GLN A 418 15.64 -12.22 -11.80
CA GLN A 418 14.92 -11.76 -12.97
C GLN A 418 13.91 -12.83 -13.33
N TYR A 419 12.64 -12.48 -13.37
CA TYR A 419 11.56 -13.41 -13.62
C TYR A 419 10.95 -13.18 -15.01
N TYR A 420 10.81 -14.26 -15.75
CA TYR A 420 9.97 -14.35 -16.94
C TYR A 420 8.80 -15.28 -16.62
N PHE A 421 7.59 -14.90 -17.00
CA PHE A 421 6.41 -15.74 -16.82
C PHE A 421 5.37 -15.43 -17.89
N GLU A 422 4.48 -16.39 -18.14
CA GLU A 422 3.32 -16.17 -18.99
C GLU A 422 2.24 -15.48 -18.15
N ASN A 423 2.00 -14.21 -18.44
CA ASN A 423 0.97 -13.43 -17.77
C ASN A 423 -0.42 -13.83 -18.31
N ALA A 424 -1.30 -14.26 -17.41
CA ALA A 424 -2.65 -14.68 -17.75
C ALA A 424 -3.56 -13.52 -18.17
N ILE A 425 -3.19 -12.28 -17.83
CA ILE A 425 -3.90 -11.05 -18.21
C ILE A 425 -3.29 -10.52 -19.51
N GLN A 426 -4.16 -10.16 -20.45
CA GLN A 426 -3.81 -9.59 -21.74
C GLN A 426 -4.54 -8.26 -21.94
N THR A 427 -4.05 -7.46 -22.88
CA THR A 427 -4.66 -6.18 -23.27
C THR A 427 -6.15 -6.34 -23.60
N SER A 428 -6.52 -7.40 -24.32
CA SER A 428 -7.91 -7.70 -24.70
C SER A 428 -8.85 -7.97 -23.52
N ASP A 429 -8.32 -8.35 -22.36
CA ASP A 429 -9.10 -8.56 -21.15
C ASP A 429 -9.48 -7.24 -20.45
N ILE A 430 -8.75 -6.16 -20.74
CA ILE A 430 -8.88 -4.85 -20.06
C ILE A 430 -9.59 -3.83 -20.94
N VAL A 431 -9.33 -3.85 -22.26
CA VAL A 431 -9.94 -2.94 -23.25
C VAL A 431 -11.47 -2.80 -23.09
N PRO A 432 -12.26 -3.86 -22.83
CA PRO A 432 -13.71 -3.71 -22.69
C PRO A 432 -14.16 -2.87 -21.49
N PHE A 433 -13.28 -2.68 -20.49
CA PHE A 433 -13.62 -2.08 -19.20
C PHE A 433 -12.94 -0.74 -18.95
N LEU A 434 -11.95 -0.36 -19.75
CA LEU A 434 -11.20 0.89 -19.62
C LEU A 434 -11.70 1.95 -20.60
N ASN A 435 -11.69 3.21 -20.18
CA ASN A 435 -11.90 4.34 -21.08
C ASN A 435 -10.64 4.57 -21.94
N THR A 436 -10.52 3.85 -23.06
CA THR A 436 -9.34 3.90 -23.93
C THR A 436 -9.15 5.24 -24.66
N ASP A 437 -10.14 6.13 -24.61
CA ASP A 437 -9.99 7.51 -25.10
C ASP A 437 -9.16 8.38 -24.14
N ALA A 438 -9.11 8.00 -22.85
CA ALA A 438 -8.41 8.73 -21.80
C ALA A 438 -7.16 8.02 -21.27
N HIS A 439 -7.11 6.69 -21.35
CA HIS A 439 -6.04 5.89 -20.75
C HIS A 439 -5.46 4.87 -21.73
N GLY A 440 -4.14 4.70 -21.67
CA GLY A 440 -3.38 3.70 -22.41
C GLY A 440 -3.33 2.35 -21.71
N ILE A 441 -3.14 1.29 -22.49
CA ILE A 441 -2.83 -0.06 -22.01
C ILE A 441 -1.54 -0.50 -22.68
N TYR A 442 -0.55 -0.87 -21.87
CA TYR A 442 0.77 -1.26 -22.32
C TYR A 442 1.09 -2.67 -21.85
N ASP A 443 1.21 -3.61 -22.78
CA ASP A 443 1.62 -4.99 -22.49
C ASP A 443 3.12 -5.21 -22.72
N ASN A 444 3.59 -6.40 -22.34
CA ASN A 444 5.00 -6.80 -22.44
C ASN A 444 5.96 -5.82 -21.76
N GLN A 445 5.49 -5.19 -20.67
CA GLN A 445 6.27 -4.23 -19.92
C GLN A 445 7.30 -4.93 -19.02
N ARG A 446 8.34 -4.18 -18.67
CA ARG A 446 9.39 -4.63 -17.76
C ARG A 446 9.24 -3.91 -16.44
N ALA A 447 8.93 -4.68 -15.40
CA ALA A 447 8.75 -4.18 -14.05
C ALA A 447 9.99 -4.37 -13.19
N VAL A 448 10.13 -3.50 -12.19
CA VAL A 448 11.09 -3.64 -11.09
C VAL A 448 10.33 -3.64 -9.77
N THR A 449 10.57 -4.68 -8.98
CA THR A 449 10.22 -4.69 -7.56
C THR A 449 11.29 -3.92 -6.80
N VAL A 450 10.95 -2.73 -6.32
CA VAL A 450 11.87 -1.84 -5.59
C VAL A 450 11.84 -2.09 -4.08
N LEU A 451 12.92 -1.70 -3.38
CA LEU A 451 13.01 -1.86 -1.92
C LEU A 451 12.03 -0.96 -1.13
N GLY A 452 11.71 0.23 -1.67
CA GLY A 452 10.83 1.20 -1.04
C GLY A 452 10.79 2.54 -1.77
N THR A 453 9.73 3.32 -1.63
CA THR A 453 9.56 4.62 -2.30
C THR A 453 10.64 5.63 -1.92
N MET A 454 11.00 5.68 -0.63
CA MET A 454 12.08 6.55 -0.11
C MET A 454 13.49 6.05 -0.48
N LEU A 455 13.59 4.83 -1.02
CA LEU A 455 14.84 4.20 -1.46
C LEU A 455 14.92 4.24 -3.00
N GLN A 456 14.68 5.41 -3.57
CA GLN A 456 14.79 5.69 -4.99
C GLN A 456 15.50 7.02 -5.18
N ASN A 457 16.34 7.14 -6.21
CA ASN A 457 17.00 8.39 -6.57
C ASN A 457 16.98 8.60 -8.08
N LYS A 458 17.19 9.85 -8.48
CA LYS A 458 17.10 10.26 -9.89
C LYS A 458 18.02 9.44 -10.81
N GLN A 459 19.22 9.11 -10.33
CA GLN A 459 20.17 8.29 -11.09
C GLN A 459 19.60 6.88 -11.33
N MET A 460 19.10 6.21 -10.29
CA MET A 460 18.46 4.90 -10.40
C MET A 460 17.35 4.90 -11.44
N LEU A 461 16.46 5.88 -11.35
CA LEU A 461 15.27 5.93 -12.20
C LEU A 461 15.65 6.16 -13.67
N ASN A 462 16.61 7.05 -13.94
CA ASN A 462 17.13 7.25 -15.29
C ASN A 462 17.82 6.00 -15.84
N ASP A 463 18.61 5.32 -15.02
CA ASP A 463 19.29 4.09 -15.37
C ASP A 463 18.31 2.95 -15.69
N LEU A 464 17.23 2.82 -14.90
CA LEU A 464 16.13 1.89 -15.14
C LEU A 464 15.41 2.21 -16.45
N LEU A 465 15.07 3.49 -16.70
CA LEU A 465 14.42 3.93 -17.93
C LEU A 465 15.29 3.64 -19.17
N LEU A 466 16.58 3.95 -19.11
CA LEU A 466 17.54 3.64 -20.17
C LEU A 466 17.68 2.14 -20.43
N SER A 467 17.37 1.32 -19.43
CA SER A 467 17.36 -0.14 -19.51
C SER A 467 16.02 -0.71 -19.96
N GLY A 468 15.03 0.14 -20.23
CA GLY A 468 13.71 -0.25 -20.69
C GLY A 468 12.77 -0.73 -19.59
N PHE A 469 13.08 -0.44 -18.31
CA PHE A 469 12.11 -0.62 -17.22
C PHE A 469 11.17 0.56 -17.17
N THR A 470 9.88 0.27 -17.07
CA THR A 470 8.81 1.25 -17.23
C THR A 470 7.78 1.21 -16.09
N ASP A 471 7.86 0.19 -15.26
CA ASP A 471 6.89 -0.18 -14.24
C ASP A 471 7.62 -0.41 -12.91
N LEU A 472 7.28 0.34 -11.86
CA LEU A 472 7.94 0.32 -10.56
C LEU A 472 6.90 0.03 -9.47
N GLU A 473 7.10 -1.09 -8.78
CA GLU A 473 6.18 -1.65 -7.80
C GLU A 473 6.97 -2.34 -6.68
N MET A 474 6.32 -2.95 -5.68
CA MET A 474 7.03 -3.49 -4.51
C MET A 474 6.71 -4.95 -4.18
N GLU A 475 5.76 -5.62 -4.83
CA GLU A 475 5.18 -6.88 -4.35
C GLU A 475 5.38 -8.08 -5.29
N ALA A 476 5.54 -7.85 -6.60
CA ALA A 476 5.51 -8.90 -7.60
C ALA A 476 6.71 -9.86 -7.50
N GLY A 477 7.92 -9.35 -7.29
CA GLY A 477 9.11 -10.17 -7.02
C GLY A 477 8.92 -11.12 -5.83
N PRO A 478 8.53 -10.63 -4.64
CA PRO A 478 8.13 -11.45 -3.50
C PRO A 478 7.04 -12.49 -3.80
N TYR A 479 6.00 -12.15 -4.56
CA TYR A 479 4.99 -13.12 -4.98
C TYR A 479 5.58 -14.19 -5.91
N LEU A 480 6.40 -13.81 -6.89
CA LEU A 480 7.06 -14.73 -7.81
C LEU A 480 8.05 -15.66 -7.09
N ALA A 481 8.72 -15.17 -6.03
CA ALA A 481 9.55 -15.98 -5.16
C ALA A 481 8.72 -17.05 -4.43
N ALA A 482 7.51 -16.72 -3.96
CA ALA A 482 6.59 -17.70 -3.39
C ALA A 482 6.10 -18.68 -4.48
N ILE A 483 5.63 -18.19 -5.63
CA ILE A 483 5.18 -19.01 -6.76
C ILE A 483 6.27 -20.00 -7.22
N TYR A 484 7.54 -19.60 -7.21
CA TYR A 484 8.64 -20.52 -7.48
C TYR A 484 8.61 -21.73 -6.53
N GLU A 485 8.44 -21.50 -5.23
CA GLU A 485 8.36 -22.58 -4.22
C GLU A 485 7.07 -23.41 -4.35
N LEU A 486 5.98 -22.83 -4.87
CA LEU A 486 4.75 -23.57 -5.19
C LEU A 486 4.94 -24.50 -6.40
N THR A 487 5.77 -24.10 -7.36
CA THR A 487 5.91 -24.80 -8.65
C THR A 487 7.16 -25.67 -8.74
N ARG A 488 8.11 -25.53 -7.81
CA ARG A 488 9.40 -26.25 -7.81
C ARG A 488 9.77 -26.77 -6.43
N PRO A 489 10.47 -27.92 -6.33
CA PRO A 489 10.76 -28.59 -5.05
C PRO A 489 11.92 -27.96 -4.26
N LYS A 490 12.28 -26.69 -4.52
CA LYS A 490 13.39 -25.99 -3.86
C LYS A 490 12.96 -24.58 -3.48
N ARG A 491 13.60 -24.04 -2.43
CA ARG A 491 13.55 -22.61 -2.13
C ARG A 491 13.99 -21.81 -3.35
N TYR A 492 13.35 -20.65 -3.58
CA TYR A 492 13.78 -19.73 -4.64
C TYR A 492 15.28 -19.38 -4.48
N PRO A 493 16.09 -19.38 -5.56
CA PRO A 493 17.48 -18.96 -5.51
C PRO A 493 17.58 -17.43 -5.47
N GLU A 494 18.78 -16.87 -5.37
CA GLU A 494 19.01 -15.42 -5.44
C GLU A 494 20.03 -15.13 -6.55
N ARG A 495 19.91 -13.98 -7.22
CA ARG A 495 20.76 -13.55 -8.35
C ARG A 495 20.68 -14.45 -9.58
N GLU A 496 19.49 -14.99 -9.87
CA GLU A 496 19.28 -15.89 -11.00
C GLU A 496 18.24 -15.34 -11.97
N THR A 497 18.35 -15.76 -13.24
CA THR A 497 17.29 -15.59 -14.23
C THR A 497 16.38 -16.81 -14.21
N ILE A 498 15.09 -16.58 -13.95
CA ILE A 498 14.11 -17.61 -13.64
C ILE A 498 12.92 -17.50 -14.59
N THR A 499 12.62 -18.58 -15.31
CA THR A 499 11.34 -18.71 -16.01
C THR A 499 10.35 -19.50 -15.17
N ILE A 500 9.21 -18.89 -14.86
CA ILE A 500 8.09 -19.54 -14.17
C ILE A 500 7.06 -19.93 -15.23
N SER A 501 6.71 -21.21 -15.25
CA SER A 501 5.60 -21.72 -16.05
C SER A 501 4.79 -22.68 -15.19
N SER A 502 3.46 -22.56 -15.27
CA SER A 502 2.53 -23.41 -14.55
C SER A 502 1.36 -23.74 -15.46
N LYS A 503 1.01 -25.03 -15.56
CA LYS A 503 -0.18 -25.48 -16.28
C LYS A 503 -1.43 -25.50 -15.40
N GLU A 504 -1.25 -25.63 -14.09
CA GLU A 504 -2.33 -25.85 -13.13
C GLU A 504 -2.80 -24.56 -12.46
N MET A 505 -1.94 -23.54 -12.41
CA MET A 505 -2.17 -22.28 -11.73
C MET A 505 -1.88 -21.11 -12.67
N ALA A 506 -2.88 -20.27 -12.91
CA ALA A 506 -2.70 -19.04 -13.68
C ALA A 506 -1.92 -18.00 -12.85
N ILE A 507 -1.08 -17.19 -13.51
CA ILE A 507 -0.36 -16.08 -12.90
C ILE A 507 -0.77 -14.82 -13.62
N GLY A 508 -1.53 -13.94 -12.97
CA GLY A 508 -1.95 -12.67 -13.53
C GLY A 508 -1.37 -11.52 -12.74
N ILE A 509 -0.54 -10.68 -13.34
CA ILE A 509 -0.01 -9.48 -12.69
C ILE A 509 -0.37 -8.29 -13.56
N VAL A 510 -1.02 -7.29 -12.98
CA VAL A 510 -1.42 -6.07 -13.71
C VAL A 510 -1.28 -4.88 -12.77
N HIS A 511 -0.75 -3.78 -13.30
CA HIS A 511 -0.58 -2.55 -12.55
C HIS A 511 -1.34 -1.41 -13.20
N TYR A 512 -1.87 -0.51 -12.39
CA TYR A 512 -2.37 0.78 -12.86
C TYR A 512 -1.48 1.90 -12.34
N VAL A 513 -1.22 2.89 -13.19
CA VAL A 513 -0.24 3.93 -12.94
C VAL A 513 -0.80 4.94 -11.94
N SER A 514 -0.12 5.08 -10.80
CA SER A 514 -0.48 6.06 -9.75
C SER A 514 0.28 7.37 -9.87
N ASP A 515 1.49 7.35 -10.41
CA ASP A 515 2.39 8.48 -10.44
C ASP A 515 3.57 8.25 -11.40
N ASN A 516 4.26 9.34 -11.73
CA ASN A 516 5.53 9.30 -12.43
C ASN A 516 6.60 10.01 -11.60
N PRO A 517 7.57 9.29 -11.00
CA PRO A 517 8.55 9.85 -10.08
C PRO A 517 9.60 10.74 -10.74
N LEU A 518 9.69 10.73 -12.07
CA LEU A 518 10.53 11.66 -12.85
C LEU A 518 9.77 12.93 -13.26
N SER A 519 8.44 12.90 -13.21
CA SER A 519 7.61 14.08 -13.47
C SER A 519 7.55 14.99 -12.25
N GLU A 520 7.33 16.29 -12.46
CA GLU A 520 7.06 17.23 -11.36
C GLU A 520 5.67 17.02 -10.71
N GLN A 521 4.85 16.08 -11.23
CA GLN A 521 3.56 15.75 -10.64
C GLN A 521 3.77 14.97 -9.34
N ARG A 522 3.45 15.64 -8.23
CA ARG A 522 3.70 15.16 -6.87
C ARG A 522 2.77 13.99 -6.49
N LEU A 523 3.29 13.09 -5.64
CA LEU A 523 2.61 11.93 -5.02
C LEU A 523 1.46 12.30 -4.05
N ASP A 524 1.21 13.59 -3.83
CA ASP A 524 0.26 14.13 -2.85
C ASP A 524 -1.18 14.25 -3.39
N THR A 525 -1.39 13.94 -4.67
CA THR A 525 -2.70 13.99 -5.33
C THR A 525 -3.36 12.62 -5.27
N ASN A 526 -4.52 12.53 -4.63
CA ASN A 526 -5.36 11.34 -4.69
C ASN A 526 -5.72 11.08 -6.16
N LEU A 527 -5.61 9.83 -6.59
CA LEU A 527 -6.27 9.37 -7.81
C LEU A 527 -7.77 9.66 -7.63
N GLU A 528 -8.27 10.69 -8.31
CA GLU A 528 -9.69 11.02 -8.34
C GLU A 528 -10.42 9.95 -9.19
N LEU A 529 -11.29 10.34 -10.12
CA LEU A 529 -12.00 9.37 -10.97
C LEU A 529 -11.05 8.52 -11.85
N ASP A 530 -9.91 9.07 -12.29
CA ASP A 530 -9.01 8.40 -13.24
C ASP A 530 -8.43 7.09 -12.68
N GLY A 531 -8.05 7.07 -11.41
CA GLY A 531 -7.59 5.82 -10.79
C GLY A 531 -8.72 4.87 -10.44
N VAL A 532 -9.94 5.37 -10.29
CA VAL A 532 -11.12 4.52 -10.06
C VAL A 532 -11.35 3.65 -11.31
N ASP A 533 -11.37 4.25 -12.49
CA ASP A 533 -11.61 3.54 -13.75
C ASP A 533 -10.56 2.45 -14.01
N ALA A 534 -9.26 2.80 -13.90
CA ALA A 534 -8.18 1.84 -14.10
C ALA A 534 -8.22 0.68 -13.07
N THR A 535 -8.50 0.99 -11.80
CA THR A 535 -8.60 -0.02 -10.74
C THR A 535 -9.72 -1.03 -11.01
N TYR A 536 -10.91 -0.55 -11.40
CA TYR A 536 -12.04 -1.42 -11.70
C TYR A 536 -11.86 -2.19 -13.00
N ALA A 537 -11.25 -1.59 -14.04
CA ALA A 537 -10.94 -2.29 -15.27
C ALA A 537 -10.01 -3.49 -15.03
N CYS A 538 -8.93 -3.31 -14.27
CA CYS A 538 -8.02 -4.39 -13.88
C CYS A 538 -8.72 -5.46 -13.03
N THR A 539 -9.59 -5.05 -12.09
CA THR A 539 -10.32 -5.97 -11.23
C THR A 539 -11.35 -6.80 -12.00
N ARG A 540 -12.05 -6.20 -12.97
CA ARG A 540 -12.97 -6.92 -13.87
C ARG A 540 -12.20 -7.93 -14.72
N ALA A 541 -11.06 -7.57 -15.28
CA ALA A 541 -10.23 -8.49 -16.06
C ALA A 541 -9.82 -9.73 -15.24
N VAL A 542 -9.42 -9.54 -13.98
CA VAL A 542 -9.11 -10.66 -13.07
C VAL A 542 -10.35 -11.50 -12.74
N LEU A 543 -11.47 -10.86 -12.43
CA LEU A 543 -12.74 -11.57 -12.17
C LEU A 543 -13.15 -12.41 -13.39
N GLU A 544 -12.98 -11.89 -14.59
CA GLU A 544 -13.27 -12.61 -15.83
C GLU A 544 -12.40 -13.85 -16.02
N LYS A 545 -11.12 -13.81 -15.64
CA LYS A 545 -10.26 -15.01 -15.65
C LYS A 545 -10.78 -16.08 -14.71
N VAL A 546 -11.24 -15.70 -13.53
CA VAL A 546 -11.86 -16.65 -12.58
C VAL A 546 -13.13 -17.26 -13.19
N LEU A 547 -14.02 -16.45 -13.74
CA LEU A 547 -15.28 -16.93 -14.34
C LEU A 547 -15.06 -17.87 -15.54
N VAL A 548 -14.12 -17.54 -16.43
CA VAL A 548 -13.77 -18.39 -17.58
C VAL A 548 -13.17 -19.71 -17.12
N LYS A 549 -12.32 -19.70 -16.09
CA LYS A 549 -11.70 -20.91 -15.55
C LYS A 549 -12.73 -21.85 -14.90
N GLU A 550 -13.68 -21.30 -14.15
CA GLU A 550 -14.77 -22.11 -13.56
C GLU A 550 -15.73 -22.64 -14.63
N SER A 551 -16.10 -21.81 -15.62
CA SER A 551 -16.98 -22.25 -16.71
C SER A 551 -16.40 -23.40 -17.53
N SER A 552 -15.08 -23.39 -17.77
CA SER A 552 -14.38 -24.44 -18.51
C SER A 552 -14.08 -25.70 -17.68
N SER A 553 -14.14 -25.62 -16.35
CA SER A 553 -13.94 -26.77 -15.46
C SER A 553 -15.22 -27.58 -15.23
N HIS A 554 -16.38 -27.01 -15.57
CA HIS A 554 -17.71 -27.61 -15.42
C HIS A 554 -18.38 -28.00 -16.76
N ALA A 555 -17.74 -27.70 -17.89
CA ALA A 555 -18.11 -28.19 -19.22
C ALA A 555 -17.35 -29.48 -19.53
#